data_AF-A0A7J9KGV8-F1
#
_entry.id   AF-A0A7J9KGV8-F1
#
_cell.length_a   1.000
_cell.length_b   1.000
_cell.length_c   1.000
_cell.angle_alpha   90.00
_cell.angle_beta   90.00
_cell.angle_gamma   90.00
#
_symmetry.space_group_name_H-M   'P 1'
#
loop_
_entity.id
_entity.type
_entity.pdbx_description
1 polymer ?
#
loop_
_entity_poly.entity_id
_entity_poly.type
_entity_poly.pdbx_seq_one_letter_code
_entity_poly.pdbx_strand_id
1 'polypeptide(L)'
;SLQPVSFNNVFRFERFNSLREGFIRLAHYSDLKNRTRVYNLRRGSGRKWTVERDLEQLKQSIINGPIEMHDVIRMAGKNPFLWHDHWPVKDYARVFECLVLVDEISKEADKVVSKIRRIGRQLRSEPGEGSSLQLAPYVTVHMRVEIDWMIRCNKLEQRSGVCQISSSKQEIMERRGKIINFEAPIVVDLAVADNLLNDSSILSGWNKGLVPYEKKNLGVDGIYKKHPCLIQSAIGYEVCSKADILVSNNFSTFSSLIVLERTQKMM
;
A
#
# COMPACT_ATOMS: atom_id res chain seq x y z
N SER A 1 -19.07 -7.57 -3.93
CA SER A 1 -17.80 -8.30 -3.85
C SER A 1 -16.75 -7.56 -4.67
N LEU A 2 -15.49 -7.50 -4.21
CA LEU A 2 -14.42 -6.97 -5.04
C LEU A 2 -14.20 -7.95 -6.20
N GLN A 3 -14.30 -7.46 -7.44
CA GLN A 3 -13.98 -8.26 -8.62
C GLN A 3 -12.46 -8.45 -8.67
N PRO A 4 -11.97 -9.66 -8.99
CA PRO A 4 -10.54 -9.88 -9.18
C PRO A 4 -10.04 -9.00 -10.32
N VAL A 5 -8.91 -8.32 -10.10
CA VAL A 5 -8.24 -7.50 -11.11
C VAL A 5 -7.08 -8.30 -11.66
N SER A 6 -6.95 -8.33 -13.00
CA SER A 6 -5.82 -8.98 -13.65
C SER A 6 -4.51 -8.31 -13.25
N PHE A 7 -3.44 -9.10 -13.06
CA PHE A 7 -2.10 -8.59 -12.77
C PHE A 7 -1.68 -7.52 -13.78
N ASN A 8 -1.95 -7.75 -15.07
CA ASN A 8 -1.57 -6.88 -16.18
C ASN A 8 -2.29 -5.52 -16.16
N ASN A 9 -3.36 -5.37 -15.39
CA ASN A 9 -4.07 -4.10 -15.25
C ASN A 9 -3.45 -3.22 -14.16
N VAL A 10 -2.54 -3.77 -13.34
CA VAL A 10 -1.89 -3.06 -12.23
C VAL A 10 -0.40 -2.98 -12.46
N PHE A 11 0.23 -4.08 -12.88
CA PHE A 11 1.66 -4.21 -13.09
C PHE A 11 1.98 -4.66 -14.51
N ARG A 12 3.15 -4.23 -15.01
CA ARG A 12 3.68 -4.62 -16.31
C ARG A 12 4.24 -6.04 -16.23
N PHE A 13 3.44 -7.01 -16.67
CA PHE A 13 3.79 -8.44 -16.66
C PHE A 13 5.14 -8.77 -17.28
N GLU A 14 5.37 -8.33 -18.52
CA GLU A 14 6.65 -8.59 -19.20
C GLU A 14 7.82 -7.97 -18.47
N ARG A 15 7.63 -6.77 -17.93
CA ARG A 15 8.67 -6.10 -17.15
C ARG A 15 8.98 -6.87 -15.87
N PHE A 16 7.96 -7.33 -15.15
CA PHE A 16 8.10 -8.17 -13.97
C PHE A 16 8.98 -9.39 -14.28
N ASN A 17 8.65 -10.13 -15.34
CA ASN A 17 9.40 -11.32 -15.73
C ASN A 17 10.83 -11.01 -16.22
N SER A 18 11.04 -9.87 -16.90
CA SER A 18 12.37 -9.47 -17.38
C SER A 18 13.33 -9.06 -16.26
N LEU A 19 12.81 -8.56 -15.13
CA LEU A 19 13.64 -8.00 -14.07
C LEU A 19 14.29 -9.06 -13.18
N ARG A 20 13.75 -10.29 -13.15
CA ARG A 20 14.24 -11.35 -12.25
C ARG A 20 14.18 -12.75 -12.85
N GLU A 21 14.94 -12.96 -13.93
CA GLU A 21 15.21 -14.30 -14.41
C GLU A 21 15.87 -15.15 -13.30
N GLY A 22 15.26 -16.28 -12.95
CA GLY A 22 15.78 -17.23 -11.95
C GLY A 22 15.32 -17.05 -10.50
N PHE A 23 14.56 -16.00 -10.16
CA PHE A 23 14.01 -15.83 -8.79
C PHE A 23 12.51 -16.17 -8.72
N ILE A 24 11.69 -15.40 -9.43
CA ILE A 24 10.26 -15.66 -9.59
C ILE A 24 9.88 -15.30 -11.01
N ARG A 25 9.08 -16.14 -11.64
CA ARG A 25 8.49 -15.87 -12.95
C ARG A 25 6.99 -16.09 -12.88
N LEU A 26 6.23 -15.18 -13.48
CA LEU A 26 4.81 -15.34 -13.71
C LEU A 26 4.60 -16.00 -15.08
N ALA A 27 3.73 -17.01 -15.14
CA ALA A 27 3.28 -17.61 -16.39
C ALA A 27 1.90 -17.06 -16.77
N HIS A 28 1.58 -17.03 -18.06
CA HIS A 28 0.21 -16.75 -18.47
C HIS A 28 -0.67 -17.95 -18.21
N TYR A 29 -1.93 -17.71 -17.88
CA TYR A 29 -2.91 -18.79 -17.74
C TYR A 29 -3.06 -19.60 -19.05
N SER A 30 -2.86 -18.96 -20.21
CA SER A 30 -2.86 -19.60 -21.53
C SER A 30 -1.71 -20.60 -21.74
N ASP A 31 -0.62 -20.50 -20.97
CA ASP A 31 0.53 -21.40 -21.10
C ASP A 31 0.22 -22.80 -20.54
N LEU A 32 -0.88 -22.92 -19.79
CA LEU A 32 -1.35 -24.18 -19.24
C LEU A 32 -1.90 -25.07 -20.34
N LYS A 33 -1.31 -26.25 -20.51
CA LYS A 33 -1.80 -27.27 -21.44
C LYS A 33 -3.16 -27.87 -21.00
N ASN A 34 -3.61 -27.55 -19.78
CA ASN A 34 -4.86 -28.01 -19.15
C ASN A 34 -5.10 -29.52 -19.33
N ARG A 35 -4.03 -30.33 -19.26
CA ARG A 35 -4.12 -31.78 -19.48
C ARG A 35 -4.58 -32.50 -18.21
N THR A 36 -4.31 -31.91 -17.05
CA THR A 36 -4.65 -32.48 -15.75
C THR A 36 -5.85 -31.75 -15.14
N ARG A 37 -6.54 -32.40 -14.19
CA ARG A 37 -7.51 -31.71 -13.34
C ARG A 37 -6.80 -30.66 -12.48
N VAL A 38 -7.57 -29.72 -11.92
CA VAL A 38 -7.06 -28.73 -10.95
C VAL A 38 -6.94 -29.39 -9.57
N TYR A 39 -5.75 -29.37 -8.99
CA TYR A 39 -5.55 -29.78 -7.60
C TYR A 39 -5.91 -28.63 -6.66
N ASN A 40 -6.93 -28.80 -5.81
CA ASN A 40 -7.31 -27.76 -4.86
C ASN A 40 -6.56 -27.96 -3.54
N LEU A 41 -5.46 -27.24 -3.37
CA LEU A 41 -4.72 -27.20 -2.10
C LEU A 41 -5.48 -26.28 -1.12
N ARG A 42 -6.16 -26.88 -0.15
CA ARG A 42 -6.91 -26.15 0.88
C ARG A 42 -5.99 -25.77 2.02
N ARG A 43 -5.93 -24.49 2.38
CA ARG A 43 -5.27 -24.07 3.63
C ARG A 43 -6.12 -24.46 4.84
N GLY A 44 -5.48 -24.91 5.91
CA GLY A 44 -6.14 -24.95 7.20
C GLY A 44 -6.52 -23.55 7.71
N SER A 45 -7.38 -23.49 8.73
CA SER A 45 -7.89 -22.23 9.23
C SER A 45 -8.07 -22.25 10.75
N GLY A 46 -8.08 -21.07 11.37
CA GLY A 46 -8.32 -20.88 12.80
C GLY A 46 -7.07 -20.56 13.61
N ARG A 47 -7.27 -20.27 14.90
CA ARG A 47 -6.23 -19.78 15.83
C ARG A 47 -5.08 -20.77 16.09
N LYS A 48 -5.26 -22.05 15.76
CA LYS A 48 -4.25 -23.10 15.94
C LYS A 48 -3.40 -23.32 14.68
N TRP A 49 -3.60 -22.52 13.63
CA TRP A 49 -2.89 -22.66 12.38
C TRP A 49 -1.63 -21.79 12.40
N THR A 50 -0.46 -22.43 12.24
CA THR A 50 0.87 -21.79 12.35
C THR A 50 1.68 -22.02 11.08
N VAL A 51 2.76 -21.27 10.93
CA VAL A 51 3.74 -21.38 9.83
C VAL A 51 4.25 -22.83 9.70
N GLU A 52 4.54 -23.50 10.82
CA GLU A 52 5.03 -24.89 10.83
C GLU A 52 3.96 -25.87 10.32
N ARG A 53 2.70 -25.64 10.69
CA ARG A 53 1.57 -26.48 10.24
C ARG A 53 1.25 -26.24 8.77
N ASP A 54 1.41 -25.01 8.28
CA ASP A 54 1.34 -24.68 6.86
C ASP A 54 2.40 -25.48 6.07
N LEU A 55 3.66 -25.49 6.54
CA LEU A 55 4.75 -26.24 5.90
C LEU A 55 4.54 -27.76 5.96
N GLU A 56 4.10 -28.28 7.11
CA GLU A 56 3.82 -29.70 7.28
C GLU A 56 2.68 -30.16 6.36
N GLN A 57 1.62 -29.37 6.22
CA GLN A 57 0.54 -29.68 5.28
C GLN A 57 1.04 -29.73 3.84
N LEU A 58 1.91 -28.79 3.44
CA LEU A 58 2.51 -28.79 2.11
C LEU A 58 3.35 -30.06 1.89
N LYS A 59 4.22 -30.41 2.85
CA LYS A 59 5.01 -31.65 2.79
C LYS A 59 4.13 -32.89 2.68
N GLN A 60 3.08 -32.98 3.49
CA GLN A 60 2.13 -34.10 3.42
C GLN A 60 1.39 -34.15 2.08
N SER A 61 1.09 -33.00 1.47
CA SER A 61 0.44 -32.95 0.15
C SER A 61 1.37 -33.42 -0.97
N ILE A 62 2.69 -33.28 -0.79
CA ILE A 62 3.73 -33.81 -1.68
C ILE A 62 3.93 -35.32 -1.44
N ILE A 63 4.07 -35.74 -0.18
CA ILE A 63 4.35 -37.13 0.19
C ILE A 63 3.14 -38.05 -0.09
N ASN A 64 1.95 -37.61 0.30
CA ASN A 64 0.73 -38.44 0.27
C ASN A 64 -0.19 -38.14 -0.92
N GLY A 65 0.14 -37.15 -1.75
CA GLY A 65 -0.76 -36.63 -2.77
C GLY A 65 -0.14 -36.64 -4.16
N PRO A 66 -0.95 -36.80 -5.23
CA PRO A 66 -0.48 -36.67 -6.60
C PRO A 66 -0.30 -35.19 -7.01
N ILE A 67 0.11 -34.30 -6.09
CA ILE A 67 0.22 -32.86 -6.37
C ILE A 67 1.16 -32.60 -7.56
N GLU A 68 2.22 -33.41 -7.67
CA GLU A 68 3.18 -33.40 -8.78
C GLU A 68 2.57 -33.87 -10.12
N MET A 69 1.43 -34.57 -10.09
CA MET A 69 0.70 -35.03 -11.28
C MET A 69 -0.30 -33.99 -11.80
N HIS A 70 -0.34 -32.79 -11.23
CA HIS A 70 -1.27 -31.73 -11.62
C HIS A 70 -0.51 -30.51 -12.14
N ASP A 71 -0.83 -30.10 -13.36
CA ASP A 71 -0.32 -28.88 -14.01
C ASP A 71 -0.81 -27.61 -13.28
N VAL A 72 -1.97 -27.69 -12.62
CA VAL A 72 -2.63 -26.55 -11.96
C VAL A 72 -2.91 -26.86 -10.50
N ILE A 73 -2.21 -26.16 -9.61
CA ILE A 73 -2.44 -26.17 -8.17
C ILE A 73 -3.19 -24.90 -7.80
N ARG A 74 -4.47 -25.03 -7.46
CA ARG A 74 -5.29 -23.93 -6.96
C ARG A 74 -5.21 -23.88 -5.44
N MET A 75 -4.68 -22.79 -4.92
CA MET A 75 -4.73 -22.48 -3.49
C MET A 75 -6.13 -21.99 -3.12
N ALA A 76 -6.86 -22.76 -2.32
CA ALA A 76 -8.23 -22.46 -1.91
C ALA A 76 -8.28 -22.06 -0.43
N GLY A 77 -9.07 -21.03 -0.10
CA GLY A 77 -9.28 -20.56 1.26
C GLY A 77 -9.35 -19.03 1.37
N LYS A 78 -9.71 -18.51 2.56
CA LYS A 78 -9.84 -17.06 2.81
C LYS A 78 -8.50 -16.30 2.84
N ASN A 79 -7.39 -17.00 3.02
CA ASN A 79 -6.03 -16.46 3.04
C ASN A 79 -5.13 -17.43 2.26
N PRO A 80 -5.12 -17.39 0.90
CA PRO A 80 -4.24 -18.26 0.12
C PRO A 80 -2.80 -18.07 0.61
N PHE A 81 -2.01 -19.14 0.61
CA PHE A 81 -0.66 -19.21 1.19
C PHE A 81 0.09 -17.88 1.07
N LEU A 82 0.36 -17.27 2.21
CA LEU A 82 1.23 -16.13 2.28
C LEU A 82 2.64 -16.68 2.45
N TRP A 83 3.24 -17.18 1.37
CA TRP A 83 4.62 -17.69 1.37
C TRP A 83 5.63 -16.66 1.91
N HIS A 84 5.25 -15.38 2.01
CA HIS A 84 6.06 -14.36 2.66
C HIS A 84 6.38 -14.67 4.13
N ASP A 85 5.50 -15.39 4.86
CA ASP A 85 5.77 -15.79 6.25
C ASP A 85 6.98 -16.75 6.36
N HIS A 86 7.32 -17.41 5.24
CA HIS A 86 8.45 -18.34 5.13
C HIS A 86 9.66 -17.72 4.41
N TRP A 87 9.54 -16.51 3.89
CA TRP A 87 10.62 -15.87 3.16
C TRP A 87 11.41 -14.95 4.10
N PRO A 88 12.75 -14.96 4.04
CA PRO A 88 13.52 -13.87 4.63
C PRO A 88 12.97 -12.54 4.09
N VAL A 89 12.78 -11.56 4.98
CA VAL A 89 12.21 -10.25 4.61
C VAL A 89 12.97 -9.63 3.44
N LYS A 90 14.30 -9.81 3.39
CA LYS A 90 15.15 -9.37 2.29
C LYS A 90 14.74 -9.97 0.95
N ASP A 91 14.46 -11.26 0.89
CA ASP A 91 14.05 -11.93 -0.34
C ASP A 91 12.62 -11.54 -0.74
N TYR A 92 11.73 -11.41 0.23
CA TYR A 92 10.37 -10.91 -0.04
C TYR A 92 10.40 -9.47 -0.57
N ALA A 93 11.27 -8.63 -0.04
CA ALA A 93 11.42 -7.24 -0.48
C ALA A 93 11.85 -7.15 -1.95
N ARG A 94 12.65 -8.10 -2.45
CA ARG A 94 13.07 -8.14 -3.86
C ARG A 94 11.91 -8.33 -4.84
N VAL A 95 10.77 -8.89 -4.40
CA VAL A 95 9.57 -9.00 -5.24
C VAL A 95 9.05 -7.61 -5.61
N PHE A 96 9.16 -6.64 -4.70
CA PHE A 96 8.66 -5.27 -4.92
C PHE A 96 9.43 -4.53 -6.01
N GLU A 97 10.72 -4.83 -6.18
CA GLU A 97 11.52 -4.29 -7.28
C GLU A 97 11.00 -4.70 -8.66
N CYS A 98 10.28 -5.83 -8.73
CA CYS A 98 9.73 -6.37 -9.97
C CYS A 98 8.33 -5.80 -10.27
N LEU A 99 7.64 -5.28 -9.26
CA LEU A 99 6.27 -4.79 -9.34
C LEU A 99 6.24 -3.39 -9.99
N VAL A 100 6.48 -3.35 -11.30
CA VAL A 100 6.44 -2.11 -12.07
C VAL A 100 4.99 -1.80 -12.43
N LEU A 101 4.46 -0.68 -11.96
CA LEU A 101 3.10 -0.24 -12.29
C LEU A 101 2.92 -0.01 -13.80
N VAL A 102 1.70 -0.23 -14.29
CA VAL A 102 1.31 0.17 -15.64
C VAL A 102 1.33 1.70 -15.78
N ASP A 103 1.53 2.16 -17.02
CA ASP A 103 1.71 3.58 -17.33
C ASP A 103 0.51 4.44 -16.91
N GLU A 104 -0.69 3.89 -17.04
CA GLU A 104 -1.93 4.58 -16.71
C GLU A 104 -1.96 4.96 -15.23
N ILE A 105 -1.63 4.02 -14.34
CA ILE A 105 -1.62 4.26 -12.89
C ILE A 105 -0.49 5.24 -12.54
N SER A 106 0.69 5.05 -13.12
CA SER A 106 1.84 5.92 -12.86
C SER A 106 1.55 7.37 -13.28
N LYS A 107 0.95 7.57 -14.46
CA LYS A 107 0.55 8.89 -14.96
C LYS A 107 -0.51 9.56 -14.09
N GLU A 108 -1.50 8.82 -13.60
CA GLU A 108 -2.50 9.37 -12.68
C GLU A 108 -1.86 9.78 -11.34
N ALA A 109 -0.95 8.96 -10.80
CA ALA A 109 -0.19 9.33 -9.60
C ALA A 109 0.68 10.58 -9.84
N ASP A 110 1.34 10.68 -10.99
CA ASP A 110 2.14 11.86 -11.34
C ASP A 110 1.32 13.15 -11.45
N LYS A 111 0.07 13.07 -11.91
CA LYS A 111 -0.85 14.21 -11.90
C LYS A 111 -1.16 14.66 -10.48
N VAL A 112 -1.38 13.72 -9.56
CA VAL A 112 -1.64 14.01 -8.13
C VAL A 112 -0.40 14.65 -7.49
N VAL A 113 0.77 14.05 -7.65
CA VAL A 113 2.05 14.60 -7.13
C VAL A 113 2.33 15.98 -7.71
N SER A 114 2.12 16.16 -9.02
CA SER A 114 2.30 17.47 -9.68
C SER A 114 1.36 18.52 -9.11
N LYS A 115 0.10 18.17 -8.81
CA LYS A 115 -0.87 19.06 -8.18
C LYS A 115 -0.45 19.46 -6.76
N ILE A 116 -0.02 18.48 -5.95
CA ILE A 116 0.51 18.70 -4.59
C ILE A 116 1.69 19.67 -4.63
N ARG A 117 2.71 19.38 -5.46
CA ARG A 117 3.90 20.21 -5.59
C ARG A 117 3.61 21.60 -6.14
N ARG A 118 2.64 21.75 -7.04
CA ARG A 118 2.19 23.06 -7.54
C ARG A 118 1.60 23.91 -6.42
N ILE A 119 0.76 23.33 -5.56
CA ILE A 119 0.21 24.03 -4.39
C ILE A 119 1.34 24.40 -3.42
N GLY A 120 2.29 23.49 -3.19
CA GLY A 120 3.47 23.77 -2.35
C GLY A 120 4.30 24.95 -2.85
N ARG A 121 4.48 25.08 -4.18
CA ARG A 121 5.13 26.27 -4.76
C ARG A 121 4.32 27.54 -4.54
N GLN A 122 3.01 27.49 -4.76
CA GLN A 122 2.12 28.64 -4.56
C GLN A 122 2.10 29.15 -3.11
N LEU A 123 2.26 28.26 -2.13
CA LEU A 123 2.35 28.62 -0.71
C LEU A 123 3.71 29.23 -0.32
N ARG A 124 4.75 29.01 -1.13
CA ARG A 124 6.13 29.46 -0.87
C ARG A 124 6.53 30.71 -1.64
N SER A 125 5.89 30.98 -2.78
CA SER A 125 6.17 32.17 -3.58
C SER A 125 5.54 33.40 -2.94
N GLU A 126 6.35 34.41 -2.63
CA GLU A 126 5.86 35.78 -2.46
C GLU A 126 5.37 36.33 -3.81
N PRO A 127 4.43 37.30 -3.85
CA PRO A 127 4.03 37.92 -5.10
C PRO A 127 5.18 38.77 -5.64
N GLY A 128 6.01 38.20 -6.52
CA GLY A 128 7.07 38.94 -7.22
C GLY A 128 8.34 38.15 -7.57
N GLU A 129 8.60 37.01 -6.92
CA GLU A 129 9.79 36.20 -7.24
C GLU A 129 9.49 35.11 -8.28
N GLY A 130 10.21 35.20 -9.40
CA GLY A 130 10.14 34.27 -10.53
C GLY A 130 10.33 32.82 -10.10
N SER A 131 9.65 31.91 -10.80
CA SER A 131 9.56 30.50 -10.47
C SER A 131 10.95 29.87 -10.28
N SER A 132 11.37 29.65 -9.03
CA SER A 132 12.50 28.78 -8.79
C SER A 132 12.13 27.37 -9.24
N LEU A 133 13.00 26.74 -10.02
CA LEU A 133 12.84 25.39 -10.56
C LEU A 133 12.91 24.29 -9.48
N GLN A 134 13.03 24.65 -8.20
CA GLN A 134 13.11 23.69 -7.12
C GLN A 134 11.78 22.94 -6.94
N LEU A 135 11.89 21.63 -6.82
CA LEU A 135 10.77 20.78 -6.39
C LEU A 135 10.29 21.26 -5.03
N ALA A 136 9.02 21.63 -4.91
CA ALA A 136 8.41 21.86 -3.61
C ALA A 136 8.25 20.51 -2.89
N PRO A 137 8.89 20.30 -1.73
CA PRO A 137 8.74 19.06 -1.00
C PRO A 137 7.32 18.93 -0.43
N TYR A 138 6.87 17.70 -0.23
CA TYR A 138 5.60 17.40 0.41
C TYR A 138 5.73 16.21 1.37
N VAL A 139 4.85 16.23 2.38
CA VAL A 139 4.71 15.15 3.35
C VAL A 139 3.45 14.38 2.98
N THR A 140 3.50 13.06 2.97
CA THR A 140 2.29 12.25 2.95
C THR A 140 2.06 11.62 4.31
N VAL A 141 0.83 11.73 4.80
CA VAL A 141 0.38 11.16 6.06
C VAL A 141 -0.68 10.11 5.74
N HIS A 142 -0.32 8.83 5.86
CA HIS A 142 -1.29 7.75 5.76
C HIS A 142 -2.04 7.62 7.08
N MET A 143 -3.37 7.79 7.03
CA MET A 143 -4.23 7.64 8.19
C MET A 143 -5.23 6.52 7.95
N ARG A 144 -5.10 5.48 8.78
CA ARG A 144 -6.00 4.33 8.82
C ARG A 144 -7.05 4.58 9.90
N VAL A 145 -8.08 5.35 9.54
CA VAL A 145 -9.12 5.85 10.48
C VAL A 145 -10.51 5.26 10.20
N GLU A 146 -10.58 4.16 9.46
CA GLU A 146 -11.86 3.54 9.12
C GLU A 146 -12.56 2.97 10.36
N ILE A 147 -13.88 3.12 10.48
CA ILE A 147 -14.65 2.69 11.67
C ILE A 147 -14.39 1.21 12.00
N ASP A 148 -14.43 0.34 10.99
CA ASP A 148 -14.16 -1.10 11.16
C ASP A 148 -12.73 -1.38 11.62
N TRP A 149 -11.77 -0.56 11.16
CA TRP A 149 -10.38 -0.62 11.60
C TRP A 149 -10.25 -0.18 13.05
N MET A 150 -10.85 0.96 13.42
CA MET A 150 -10.87 1.46 14.79
C MET A 150 -11.51 0.45 15.76
N ILE A 151 -12.63 -0.18 15.37
CA ILE A 151 -13.26 -1.24 16.17
C ILE A 151 -12.32 -2.45 16.33
N ARG A 152 -11.61 -2.84 15.28
CA ARG A 152 -10.66 -3.96 15.32
C ARG A 152 -9.44 -3.64 16.18
N CYS A 153 -8.89 -2.43 16.06
CA CYS A 153 -7.78 -1.95 16.87
C CYS A 153 -8.16 -1.88 18.34
N ASN A 154 -9.29 -1.26 18.69
CA ASN A 154 -9.77 -1.19 20.08
C ASN A 154 -9.90 -2.59 20.72
N LYS A 155 -10.40 -3.57 19.96
CA LYS A 155 -10.48 -4.97 20.43
C LYS A 155 -9.11 -5.62 20.62
N LEU A 156 -8.12 -5.30 19.79
CA LEU A 156 -6.75 -5.81 19.92
C LEU A 156 -6.01 -5.15 21.09
N GLU A 157 -6.20 -3.84 21.26
CA GLU A 157 -5.67 -3.03 22.37
C GLU A 157 -6.17 -3.53 23.71
N GLN A 158 -7.50 -3.70 23.86
CA GLN A 158 -8.10 -4.26 25.07
C GLN A 158 -7.56 -5.64 25.43
N ARG A 159 -7.27 -6.47 24.42
CA ARG A 159 -6.72 -7.82 24.64
C ARG A 159 -5.23 -7.83 24.99
N SER A 160 -4.50 -6.82 24.54
CA SER A 160 -3.04 -6.76 24.67
C SER A 160 -2.57 -5.81 25.78
N GLY A 161 -3.48 -5.02 26.37
CA GLY A 161 -3.16 -4.02 27.39
C GLY A 161 -2.33 -2.84 26.85
N VAL A 162 -2.41 -2.56 25.55
CA VAL A 162 -1.63 -1.51 24.87
C VAL A 162 -2.59 -0.51 24.21
N CYS A 163 -2.29 0.78 24.25
CA CYS A 163 -3.10 1.85 23.64
C CYS A 163 -2.35 2.62 22.52
N GLN A 164 -1.56 1.92 21.71
CA GLN A 164 -0.68 2.53 20.69
C GLN A 164 -1.02 2.09 19.25
N ILE A 165 -2.01 1.21 19.09
CA ILE A 165 -2.38 0.57 17.82
C ILE A 165 -3.38 1.45 17.06
N SER A 166 -4.43 1.90 17.73
CA SER A 166 -5.35 2.92 17.24
C SER A 166 -4.84 4.27 17.70
N SER A 167 -4.08 4.96 16.84
CA SER A 167 -3.82 6.37 17.12
C SER A 167 -5.12 7.15 16.93
N SER A 168 -5.57 7.82 17.98
CA SER A 168 -6.66 8.78 17.84
C SER A 168 -6.25 9.90 16.88
N LYS A 169 -7.21 10.57 16.25
CA LYS A 169 -6.94 11.74 15.39
C LYS A 169 -6.08 12.80 16.08
N GLN A 170 -6.37 13.07 17.36
CA GLN A 170 -5.62 14.02 18.17
C GLN A 170 -4.19 13.53 18.43
N GLU A 171 -3.99 12.24 18.70
CA GLU A 171 -2.66 11.64 18.87
C GLU A 171 -1.85 11.63 17.57
N ILE A 172 -2.50 11.45 16.41
CA ILE A 172 -1.91 11.61 15.09
C ILE A 172 -1.42 13.05 14.92
N MET A 173 -2.23 14.04 15.26
CA MET A 173 -1.85 15.45 15.11
C MET A 173 -0.75 15.85 16.11
N GLU A 174 -0.89 15.49 17.39
CA GLU A 174 0.05 15.83 18.46
C GLU A 174 1.40 15.13 18.30
N ARG A 175 1.42 13.86 17.87
CA ARG A 175 2.69 13.15 17.63
C ARG A 175 3.31 13.54 16.31
N ARG A 176 2.52 13.74 15.25
CA ARG A 176 3.06 13.96 13.89
C ARG A 176 3.38 15.43 13.61
N GLY A 177 2.66 16.37 14.23
CA GLY A 177 3.01 17.79 14.20
C GLY A 177 4.38 18.06 14.83
N LYS A 178 4.76 17.31 15.88
CA LYS A 178 6.05 17.48 16.58
C LYS A 178 7.27 16.98 15.80
N ILE A 179 7.09 16.04 14.87
CA ILE A 179 8.21 15.43 14.11
C ILE A 179 8.81 16.44 13.13
N ILE A 180 8.06 17.48 12.79
CA ILE A 180 8.32 18.27 11.60
C ILE A 180 8.10 19.75 11.92
N ASN A 181 9.18 20.47 12.25
CA ASN A 181 9.17 21.93 12.35
C ASN A 181 9.81 22.50 11.08
N PHE A 182 9.00 22.88 10.10
CA PHE A 182 9.48 23.51 8.88
C PHE A 182 9.35 25.03 8.98
N GLU A 183 10.42 25.75 8.66
CA GLU A 183 10.41 27.21 8.58
C GLU A 183 9.52 27.73 7.45
N ALA A 184 9.39 26.95 6.37
CA ALA A 184 8.56 27.27 5.21
C ALA A 184 7.30 26.40 5.11
N PRO A 185 6.17 26.91 4.56
CA PRO A 185 4.97 26.13 4.33
C PRO A 185 5.23 24.84 3.52
N ILE A 186 4.70 23.72 3.99
CA ILE A 186 4.80 22.40 3.36
C ILE A 186 3.40 21.80 3.23
N VAL A 187 3.10 21.28 2.05
CA VAL A 187 1.84 20.55 1.82
C VAL A 187 1.90 19.19 2.50
N VAL A 188 0.86 18.90 3.27
CA VAL A 188 0.64 17.60 3.89
C VAL A 188 -0.51 16.90 3.15
N ASP A 189 -0.18 15.92 2.32
CA ASP A 189 -1.14 15.05 1.64
C ASP A 189 -1.70 14.01 2.64
N LEU A 190 -3.01 14.03 2.84
CA LEU A 190 -3.70 13.09 3.71
C LEU A 190 -4.19 11.88 2.91
N ALA A 191 -3.41 10.79 2.94
CA ALA A 191 -3.78 9.52 2.32
C ALA A 191 -4.81 8.80 3.20
N VAL A 192 -6.08 9.13 2.98
CA VAL A 192 -7.26 8.57 3.68
C VAL A 192 -8.30 8.10 2.65
N ALA A 193 -9.13 7.13 3.03
CA ALA A 193 -10.30 6.75 2.25
C ALA A 193 -11.40 7.83 2.40
N ASP A 194 -11.74 8.51 1.30
CA ASP A 194 -12.58 9.73 1.30
C ASP A 194 -13.99 9.51 1.87
N ASN A 195 -14.54 8.31 1.70
CA ASN A 195 -15.89 7.94 2.18
C ASN A 195 -16.02 7.97 3.72
N LEU A 196 -14.93 8.22 4.43
CA LEU A 196 -14.85 8.17 5.89
C LEU A 196 -14.41 9.51 6.51
N LEU A 197 -14.17 10.53 5.66
CA LEU A 197 -13.94 11.90 6.08
C LEU A 197 -15.28 12.63 6.28
N ASN A 198 -16.09 12.17 7.24
CA ASN A 198 -17.29 12.91 7.67
C ASN A 198 -16.95 14.11 8.56
N ASP A 199 -15.68 14.24 8.94
CA ASP A 199 -15.20 15.22 9.92
C ASP A 199 -14.09 16.10 9.32
N SER A 200 -14.47 17.33 8.95
CA SER A 200 -13.57 18.35 8.39
C SER A 200 -12.49 18.80 9.37
N SER A 201 -12.61 18.48 10.67
CA SER A 201 -11.60 18.89 11.66
C SER A 201 -10.25 18.14 11.53
N ILE A 202 -10.10 17.23 10.56
CA ILE A 202 -8.81 16.59 10.24
C ILE A 202 -7.85 17.56 9.53
N LEU A 203 -8.40 18.64 8.98
CA LEU A 203 -7.68 19.68 8.26
C LEU A 203 -7.30 20.86 9.16
N SER A 204 -7.73 20.89 10.42
CA SER A 204 -7.40 21.94 11.39
C SER A 204 -6.43 21.41 12.45
N GLY A 205 -5.77 22.31 13.19
CA GLY A 205 -4.92 21.97 14.35
C GLY A 205 -3.52 21.40 14.03
N TRP A 206 -3.05 21.56 12.80
CA TRP A 206 -1.67 21.22 12.42
C TRP A 206 -0.69 22.33 12.86
N ASN A 207 0.56 21.95 13.12
CA ASN A 207 1.60 22.89 13.51
C ASN A 207 1.86 23.94 12.42
N LYS A 208 2.35 25.12 12.84
CA LYS A 208 2.68 26.23 11.94
C LYS A 208 3.59 25.75 10.79
N GLY A 209 3.23 26.09 9.56
CA GLY A 209 3.96 25.67 8.36
C GLY A 209 3.48 24.35 7.75
N LEU A 210 2.66 23.54 8.42
CA LEU A 210 2.05 22.34 7.83
C LEU A 210 0.65 22.66 7.30
N VAL A 211 0.43 22.43 6.00
CA VAL A 211 -0.84 22.74 5.33
C VAL A 211 -1.49 21.45 4.83
N PRO A 212 -2.47 20.88 5.56
CA PRO A 212 -3.09 19.61 5.21
C PRO A 212 -4.08 19.74 4.05
N TYR A 213 -4.04 18.77 3.16
CA TYR A 213 -5.04 18.61 2.11
C TYR A 213 -5.47 17.15 1.99
N GLU A 214 -6.77 16.95 1.84
CA GLU A 214 -7.35 15.69 1.36
C GLU A 214 -7.67 15.80 -0.14
N LYS A 215 -8.00 14.67 -0.80
CA LYS A 215 -8.10 14.59 -2.27
C LYS A 215 -9.11 15.55 -2.88
N LYS A 216 -10.23 15.82 -2.22
CA LYS A 216 -11.25 16.77 -2.68
C LYS A 216 -10.73 18.21 -2.64
N ASN A 217 -10.07 18.62 -1.57
CA ASN A 217 -9.44 19.95 -1.44
C ASN A 217 -8.19 20.11 -2.33
N LEU A 218 -7.47 19.02 -2.61
CA LEU A 218 -6.47 19.00 -3.68
C LEU A 218 -7.09 19.15 -5.08
N GLY A 219 -8.39 18.90 -5.23
CA GLY A 219 -9.09 18.87 -6.51
C GLY A 219 -8.72 17.68 -7.38
N VAL A 220 -8.26 16.57 -6.78
CA VAL A 220 -7.84 15.34 -7.49
C VAL A 220 -8.83 14.20 -7.33
N ASP A 221 -9.90 14.36 -6.56
CA ASP A 221 -10.96 13.36 -6.37
C ASP A 221 -11.51 12.80 -7.71
N GLY A 222 -11.62 13.65 -8.74
CA GLY A 222 -12.02 13.22 -10.09
C GLY A 222 -11.04 12.27 -10.79
N ILE A 223 -9.77 12.21 -10.38
CA ILE A 223 -8.81 11.20 -10.84
C ILE A 223 -9.19 9.85 -10.24
N TYR A 224 -9.36 9.79 -8.91
CA TYR A 224 -9.64 8.55 -8.20
C TYR A 224 -11.01 7.95 -8.57
N LYS A 225 -12.05 8.78 -8.67
CA LYS A 225 -13.42 8.33 -8.97
C LYS A 225 -13.59 7.63 -10.31
N LYS A 226 -12.64 7.78 -11.25
CA LYS A 226 -12.64 7.07 -12.54
C LYS A 226 -12.27 5.59 -12.42
N HIS A 227 -11.72 5.18 -11.28
CA HIS A 227 -11.11 3.87 -11.13
C HIS A 227 -11.77 3.02 -10.03
N PRO A 228 -11.70 1.69 -10.13
CA PRO A 228 -12.06 0.80 -9.02
C PRO A 228 -11.18 1.02 -7.78
N CYS A 229 -11.70 0.64 -6.61
CA CYS A 229 -11.02 0.82 -5.30
C CYS A 229 -9.56 0.32 -5.27
N LEU A 230 -9.27 -0.82 -5.91
CA LEU A 230 -7.90 -1.36 -5.96
C LEU A 230 -6.94 -0.41 -6.70
N ILE A 231 -7.39 0.13 -7.84
CA ILE A 231 -6.60 1.05 -8.65
C ILE A 231 -6.46 2.41 -7.95
N GLN A 232 -7.51 2.87 -7.26
CA GLN A 232 -7.42 4.05 -6.38
C GLN A 232 -6.35 3.86 -5.30
N SER A 233 -6.28 2.67 -4.70
CA SER A 233 -5.25 2.33 -3.72
C SER A 233 -3.85 2.27 -4.34
N ALA A 234 -3.71 1.78 -5.56
CA ALA A 234 -2.44 1.77 -6.29
C ALA A 234 -1.95 3.20 -6.62
N ILE A 235 -2.85 4.11 -7.01
CA ILE A 235 -2.53 5.53 -7.19
C ILE A 235 -2.08 6.13 -5.84
N GLY A 236 -2.83 5.88 -4.76
CA GLY A 236 -2.46 6.35 -3.41
C GLY A 236 -1.11 5.80 -2.93
N TYR A 237 -0.81 4.54 -3.24
CA TYR A 237 0.45 3.89 -2.91
C TYR A 237 1.62 4.62 -3.59
N GLU A 238 1.50 4.89 -4.89
CA GLU A 238 2.52 5.58 -5.67
C GLU A 238 2.75 7.03 -5.20
N VAL A 239 1.67 7.75 -4.86
CA VAL A 239 1.75 9.11 -4.29
C VAL A 239 2.48 9.10 -2.95
N CYS A 240 2.20 8.13 -2.08
CA CYS A 240 2.92 7.96 -0.81
C CYS A 240 4.40 7.59 -1.03
N SER A 241 4.68 6.72 -1.99
CA SER A 241 6.03 6.25 -2.31
C SER A 241 6.92 7.39 -2.79
N LYS A 242 6.37 8.35 -3.55
CA LYS A 242 7.05 9.54 -4.08
C LYS A 242 7.21 10.71 -3.10
N ALA A 243 6.61 10.62 -1.92
CA ALA A 243 6.66 11.71 -0.93
C ALA A 243 8.07 11.92 -0.38
N ASP A 244 8.42 13.16 -0.07
CA ASP A 244 9.72 13.46 0.54
C ASP A 244 9.78 12.90 1.96
N ILE A 245 8.67 13.00 2.70
CA ILE A 245 8.49 12.40 4.02
C ILE A 245 7.19 11.60 4.05
N LEU A 246 7.27 10.38 4.56
CA LEU A 246 6.12 9.54 4.82
C LEU A 246 5.89 9.41 6.32
N VAL A 247 4.68 9.73 6.77
CA VAL A 247 4.22 9.45 8.13
C VAL A 247 3.12 8.41 8.07
N SER A 248 3.44 7.19 8.54
CA SER A 248 2.65 6.00 8.27
C SER A 248 1.95 5.44 9.52
N ASN A 249 1.09 4.44 9.34
CA ASN A 249 0.50 3.68 10.45
C ASN A 249 1.19 2.31 10.54
N ASN A 250 1.84 2.02 11.68
CA ASN A 250 2.67 0.82 11.84
C ASN A 250 1.90 -0.50 11.77
N PHE A 251 0.58 -0.48 11.97
CA PHE A 251 -0.28 -1.66 11.93
C PHE A 251 -0.98 -1.84 10.59
N SER A 252 -0.87 -0.86 9.68
CA SER A 252 -1.49 -0.95 8.36
C SER A 252 -0.56 -1.65 7.38
N THR A 253 -1.01 -2.78 6.82
CA THR A 253 -0.29 -3.48 5.74
C THR A 253 0.02 -2.55 4.57
N PHE A 254 -0.89 -1.64 4.21
CA PHE A 254 -0.66 -0.65 3.16
C PHE A 254 0.57 0.23 3.46
N SER A 255 0.67 0.74 4.70
CA SER A 255 1.85 1.49 5.16
C SER A 255 3.12 0.65 5.17
N SER A 256 3.06 -0.59 5.65
CA SER A 256 4.21 -1.49 5.68
C SER A 256 4.78 -1.74 4.27
N LEU A 257 3.91 -1.88 3.26
CA LEU A 257 4.34 -2.06 1.87
C LEU A 257 5.06 -0.82 1.31
N ILE A 258 4.63 0.39 1.67
CA ILE A 258 5.30 1.63 1.24
C ILE A 258 6.66 1.77 1.93
N VAL A 259 6.71 1.51 3.24
CA VAL A 259 7.97 1.55 4.02
C VAL A 259 8.98 0.55 3.45
N LEU A 260 8.54 -0.67 3.15
CA LEU A 260 9.38 -1.71 2.56
C LEU A 260 9.95 -1.27 1.20
N GLU A 261 9.10 -0.76 0.31
CA GLU A 261 9.52 -0.30 -1.02
C GLU A 261 10.50 0.88 -0.93
N ARG A 262 10.18 1.90 -0.12
CA ARG A 262 11.08 3.05 0.09
C ARG A 262 12.42 2.63 0.66
N THR A 263 12.43 1.68 1.60
CA THR A 263 13.67 1.15 2.17
C THR A 263 14.48 0.42 1.12
N GLN A 264 13.86 -0.39 0.26
CA GLN A 264 14.57 -1.06 -0.84
C GLN A 264 15.15 -0.07 -1.86
N LYS A 265 14.44 1.01 -2.19
CA LYS A 265 14.95 2.07 -3.10
C LYS A 265 16.12 2.87 -2.51
N MET A 266 16.35 2.80 -1.19
CA MET A 266 17.45 3.48 -0.50
C MET A 266 18.69 2.61 -0.31
N MET A 267 18.57 1.29 -0.51
CA MET A 267 19.68 0.33 -0.44
C MET A 267 20.38 0.22 -1.79
#